data_AF-A0A5C7ATW7-F1
#
_entry.id   AF-A0A5C7ATW7-F1
#
_cell.length_a   1.000
_cell.length_b   1.000
_cell.length_c   1.000
_cell.angle_alpha   90.00
_cell.angle_beta   90.00
_cell.angle_gamma   90.00
#
_symmetry.space_group_name_H-M   'P 1'
#
loop_
_entity.id
_entity.type
_entity.pdbx_description
1 polymer ?
#
loop_
_entity_poly.entity_id
_entity_poly.type
_entity_poly.pdbx_seq_one_letter_code
_entity_poly.pdbx_strand_id
1 'polypeptide(L)'
;MNLNEDNITFGIDGGKWIITNRQKIHNNVKIPLLPIAEELIEKYKEHINTKKTKTLFPNTSNKKLNSSLKEIAYLCKIKKNLTCHIARHTFATTINSNGI
;
A
#
# COMPACT_ATOMS: atom_id res chain seq x y z
N MET A 1 4.65 -9.35 1.54
CA MET A 1 3.94 -9.10 0.27
C MET A 1 4.95 -8.43 -0.62
N ASN A 2 5.33 -9.10 -1.70
CA ASN A 2 6.43 -8.65 -2.56
C ASN A 2 5.81 -8.09 -3.82
N LEU A 3 5.30 -6.86 -3.74
CA LEU A 3 4.81 -6.16 -4.92
C LEU A 3 6.01 -5.61 -5.70
N ASN A 4 5.98 -5.74 -7.01
CA ASN A 4 6.95 -5.21 -7.96
C ASN A 4 6.25 -4.46 -9.11
N GLU A 5 7.05 -3.89 -10.01
CA GLU A 5 6.54 -3.14 -11.17
C GLU A 5 5.65 -4.01 -12.08
N ASP A 6 5.95 -5.31 -12.20
CA ASP A 6 5.16 -6.26 -13.01
C ASP A 6 3.75 -6.48 -12.46
N ASN A 7 3.49 -6.09 -11.20
CA ASN A 7 2.15 -6.12 -10.63
C ASN A 7 1.31 -4.91 -11.01
N ILE A 8 1.88 -3.89 -11.66
CA ILE A 8 1.16 -2.69 -12.09
C ILE A 8 0.74 -2.85 -13.55
N THR A 9 -0.54 -2.64 -13.83
CA THR A 9 -1.10 -2.66 -15.19
C THR A 9 -1.98 -1.44 -15.44
N PHE A 10 -2.24 -1.15 -16.71
CA PHE A 10 -3.18 -0.10 -17.09
C PHE A 10 -4.59 -0.69 -17.27
N GLY A 11 -5.58 -0.02 -16.71
CA GLY A 11 -6.98 -0.28 -16.92
C GLY A 11 -7.47 0.28 -18.25
N ILE A 12 -8.68 -0.12 -18.65
CA ILE A 12 -9.36 0.38 -19.85
C ILE A 12 -9.64 1.89 -19.80
N ASP A 13 -9.68 2.44 -18.59
CA ASP A 13 -9.86 3.85 -18.26
C ASP A 13 -8.55 4.65 -18.29
N GLY A 14 -7.41 4.00 -18.57
CA GLY A 14 -6.08 4.59 -18.50
C GLY A 14 -5.52 4.70 -17.08
N GLY A 15 -6.29 4.31 -16.05
CA GLY A 15 -5.84 4.29 -14.66
C GLY A 15 -4.86 3.14 -14.39
N LYS A 16 -3.97 3.29 -13.41
CA LYS A 16 -3.07 2.20 -12.99
C LYS A 16 -3.76 1.28 -11.98
N TRP A 17 -3.47 -0.01 -12.06
CA TRP A 17 -4.04 -1.05 -11.19
C TRP A 17 -2.94 -1.98 -10.69
N ILE A 18 -3.01 -2.35 -9.41
CA ILE A 18 -2.19 -3.41 -8.84
C ILE A 18 -2.95 -4.73 -8.96
N ILE A 19 -2.36 -5.70 -9.66
CA ILE A 19 -2.86 -7.08 -9.78
C ILE A 19 -1.91 -8.02 -9.05
N THR A 20 -2.43 -8.78 -8.10
CA THR A 20 -1.65 -9.74 -7.32
C THR A 20 -2.44 -11.01 -7.04
N ASN A 21 -1.74 -12.16 -7.03
CA ASN A 21 -2.32 -13.44 -6.67
C ASN A 21 -2.06 -13.72 -5.19
N ARG A 22 -3.12 -13.90 -4.41
CA ARG A 22 -2.93 -14.26 -3.00
C ARG A 22 -2.48 -15.71 -2.87
N GLN A 23 -1.39 -15.92 -2.14
CA GLN A 23 -0.85 -17.26 -1.89
C GLN A 23 -1.76 -18.15 -1.03
N LYS A 24 -2.71 -17.58 -0.29
CA LYS A 24 -3.54 -18.32 0.69
C LYS A 24 -4.93 -18.71 0.17
N ILE A 25 -5.39 -18.07 -0.90
CA ILE A 25 -6.69 -18.29 -1.55
C ILE A 25 -6.43 -17.87 -3.00
N HIS A 26 -6.61 -18.76 -3.98
CA HIS A 26 -6.28 -18.60 -5.41
C HIS A 26 -7.06 -17.49 -6.15
N ASN A 27 -7.44 -16.41 -5.47
CA ASN A 27 -8.20 -15.30 -6.01
C ASN A 27 -7.23 -14.19 -6.44
N ASN A 28 -7.32 -13.80 -7.71
CA ASN A 28 -6.67 -12.59 -8.21
C ASN A 28 -7.31 -11.38 -7.54
N VAL A 29 -6.47 -10.53 -6.96
CA VAL A 29 -6.89 -9.27 -6.36
C VAL A 29 -6.47 -8.15 -7.30
N LYS A 30 -7.44 -7.34 -7.73
CA LYS A 30 -7.22 -6.13 -8.51
C LYS A 30 -7.57 -4.92 -7.63
N ILE A 31 -6.65 -3.98 -7.47
CA ILE A 31 -6.83 -2.78 -6.65
C ILE A 31 -6.43 -1.57 -7.50
N PRO A 32 -7.29 -0.55 -7.66
CA PRO A 32 -6.90 0.66 -8.37
C PRO A 32 -5.77 1.36 -7.61
N LEU A 33 -4.74 1.80 -8.33
CA LEU A 33 -3.65 2.58 -7.79
C LEU A 33 -4.06 4.05 -7.76
N LEU A 34 -4.20 4.61 -6.55
CA LEU A 34 -4.53 6.02 -6.38
C LEU A 34 -3.34 6.91 -6.79
N PRO A 35 -3.57 8.13 -7.30
CA PRO A 35 -2.49 9.05 -7.69
C PRO A 35 -1.46 9.28 -6.56
N ILE A 36 -1.93 9.48 -5.32
CA ILE A 36 -1.05 9.66 -4.16
C ILE A 36 -0.17 8.42 -3.87
N ALA A 37 -0.69 7.22 -4.16
CA ALA A 37 0.08 5.99 -3.98
C ALA A 37 1.13 5.83 -5.09
N GLU A 38 0.81 6.26 -6.31
CA GLU A 38 1.73 6.29 -7.45
C GLU A 38 2.90 7.26 -7.20
N GLU A 39 2.62 8.47 -6.72
CA GLU A 39 3.65 9.45 -6.35
C GLU A 39 4.62 8.89 -5.31
N LEU A 40 4.11 8.14 -4.33
CA LEU A 40 4.94 7.48 -3.33
C LEU A 40 5.80 6.37 -3.94
N ILE A 41 5.27 5.56 -4.85
CA ILE A 41 6.05 4.52 -5.53
C ILE A 41 7.21 5.17 -6.31
N GLU A 42 6.93 6.22 -7.07
CA GLU A 42 7.96 6.91 -7.86
C GLU A 42 9.02 7.54 -6.96
N LYS A 43 8.63 8.16 -5.83
CA LYS A 43 9.55 8.70 -4.83
C LYS A 43 10.51 7.65 -4.28
N TYR A 44 10.07 6.41 -4.09
CA TYR A 44 10.88 5.33 -3.52
C TYR A 44 11.56 4.43 -4.57
N LYS A 45 11.32 4.67 -5.87
CA LYS A 45 11.89 3.90 -6.98
C LYS A 45 13.41 3.87 -6.98
N GLU A 46 14.02 5.02 -6.70
CA GLU A 46 15.47 5.19 -6.69
C GLU A 46 16.15 4.77 -5.38
N HIS A 47 15.37 4.33 -4.39
CA HIS A 47 15.91 3.92 -3.09
C HIS A 47 16.74 2.63 -3.21
N ILE A 48 17.93 2.60 -2.60
CA ILE A 48 18.90 1.49 -2.70
C ILE A 48 18.26 0.14 -2.41
N ASN A 49 17.50 0.04 -1.31
CA ASN A 49 16.82 -1.19 -0.94
C ASN A 49 15.75 -1.61 -1.96
N THR A 50 14.97 -0.68 -2.51
CA THR A 50 13.96 -0.92 -3.56
C THR A 50 14.61 -1.53 -4.80
N LYS A 51 15.71 -0.93 -5.29
CA LYS A 51 16.49 -1.43 -6.43
C LYS A 51 17.06 -2.83 -6.17
N LYS A 52 17.61 -3.05 -4.97
CA LYS A 52 18.19 -4.35 -4.59
C LYS A 52 17.15 -5.46 -4.51
N THR A 53 15.96 -5.17 -3.96
CA THR A 53 14.91 -6.18 -3.78
C THR A 53 13.92 -6.27 -4.95
N LYS A 54 14.01 -5.36 -5.92
CA LYS A 54 13.09 -5.24 -7.07
C LYS A 54 11.62 -5.19 -6.63
N THR A 55 11.35 -4.51 -5.52
CA THR A 55 10.01 -4.30 -4.97
C THR A 55 9.57 -2.86 -5.17
N LEU A 56 8.27 -2.55 -5.06
CA LEU A 56 7.77 -1.16 -5.19
C LEU A 56 8.23 -0.24 -4.05
N PHE A 57 8.52 -0.82 -2.89
CA PHE A 57 8.96 -0.10 -1.69
C PHE A 57 10.16 -0.82 -1.06
N PRO A 58 10.97 -0.12 -0.26
CA PRO A 58 12.02 -0.77 0.52
C PRO A 58 11.39 -1.74 1.54
N ASN A 59 11.87 -2.98 1.54
CA ASN A 59 11.31 -4.01 2.42
C ASN A 59 11.49 -3.65 3.90
N THR A 60 10.40 -3.73 4.66
CA THR A 60 10.38 -3.54 6.11
C THR A 60 9.34 -4.47 6.74
N SER A 61 9.55 -4.87 7.99
CA SER A 61 8.63 -5.77 8.66
C SER A 61 7.37 -5.04 9.11
N ASN A 62 6.23 -5.74 9.15
CA ASN A 62 4.98 -5.18 9.70
C ASN A 62 5.15 -4.67 11.13
N LYS A 63 6.00 -5.32 11.94
CA LYS A 63 6.33 -4.86 13.30
C LYS A 63 6.99 -3.48 13.25
N LYS A 64 8.01 -3.30 12.41
CA LYS A 64 8.74 -2.04 12.26
C LYS A 64 7.84 -0.93 11.73
N LEU A 65 7.04 -1.21 10.70
CA LEU A 65 6.03 -0.27 10.18
C LEU A 65 5.04 0.17 11.26
N ASN A 66 4.45 -0.77 12.00
CA ASN A 66 3.50 -0.44 13.06
C ASN A 66 4.16 0.38 14.19
N SER A 67 5.44 0.15 14.50
CA SER A 67 6.17 1.01 15.46
C SER A 67 6.31 2.44 14.95
N SER A 68 6.68 2.63 13.68
CA SER A 68 6.75 3.97 13.07
C SER A 68 5.38 4.66 13.04
N LEU A 69 4.29 3.92 12.76
CA LEU A 69 2.93 4.46 12.82
C LEU A 69 2.54 4.92 14.22
N LYS A 70 2.97 4.21 15.28
CA LYS A 70 2.74 4.63 16.67
C LYS A 70 3.47 5.92 17.01
N GLU A 71 4.71 6.06 16.56
CA GLU A 71 5.49 7.28 16.75
C GLU A 71 4.84 8.48 16.05
N ILE A 72 4.44 8.31 14.78
CA ILE A 72 3.69 9.33 14.04
C ILE A 72 2.39 9.68 14.77
N ALA A 73 1.62 8.67 15.22
CA ALA A 73 0.38 8.90 15.96
C ALA A 73 0.62 9.72 17.24
N TYR A 74 1.70 9.42 17.96
CA TYR A 74 2.09 10.17 19.15
C TYR A 74 2.42 11.63 18.84
N LEU A 75 3.26 11.88 17.83
CA LEU A 75 3.64 13.23 17.40
C LEU A 75 2.43 14.04 16.91
N CYS A 76 1.49 13.39 16.22
CA CYS A 76 0.25 14.01 15.74
C CYS A 76 -0.87 14.05 16.80
N LYS A 77 -0.62 13.62 18.05
CA LYS A 77 -1.61 13.55 19.14
C LYS A 77 -2.86 12.72 18.79
N ILE A 78 -2.71 11.69 17.97
CA ILE A 78 -3.76 10.75 17.59
C ILE A 78 -3.87 9.68 18.68
N LYS A 79 -5.04 9.61 19.33
CA LYS A 79 -5.28 8.65 20.43
C LYS A 79 -5.48 7.20 19.98
N LYS A 80 -5.88 6.98 18.72
CA LYS A 80 -6.10 5.64 18.17
C LYS A 80 -4.76 4.98 17.84
N ASN A 81 -4.62 3.70 18.19
CA ASN A 81 -3.44 2.91 17.84
C ASN A 81 -3.40 2.61 16.34
N LEU A 82 -2.61 3.34 15.55
CA LEU A 82 -2.53 3.16 14.10
C LEU A 82 -1.85 1.83 13.74
N THR A 83 -2.51 1.03 12.91
CA THR A 83 -1.99 -0.24 12.39
C THR A 83 -2.44 -0.45 10.94
N CYS A 84 -1.76 -1.33 10.20
CA CYS A 84 -2.21 -1.71 8.85
C CYS A 84 -3.65 -2.26 8.82
N HIS A 85 -4.10 -2.90 9.90
CA HIS A 85 -5.48 -3.40 10.00
C HIS A 85 -6.50 -2.26 10.05
N ILE A 86 -6.22 -1.21 10.83
CA ILE A 86 -7.07 -0.02 10.89
C ILE A 86 -7.04 0.73 9.55
N ALA A 87 -5.88 0.86 8.90
CA ALA A 87 -5.81 1.46 7.57
C ALA A 87 -6.73 0.76 6.56
N ARG A 88 -6.78 -0.58 6.56
CA ARG A 88 -7.69 -1.36 5.71
C ARG A 88 -9.16 -1.10 6.05
N HIS A 89 -9.53 -1.10 7.33
CA HIS A 89 -10.91 -0.82 7.76
C HIS A 89 -11.35 0.60 7.40
N THR A 90 -10.48 1.59 7.63
CA THR A 90 -10.74 2.98 7.23
C THR A 90 -10.91 3.07 5.72
N PHE A 91 -10.01 2.46 4.94
CA PHE A 91 -10.15 2.46 3.48
C PHE A 91 -11.49 1.87 3.02
N ALA A 92 -11.88 0.70 3.55
CA ALA A 92 -13.14 0.04 3.22
C ALA A 92 -14.38 0.87 3.61
N THR A 93 -14.33 1.56 4.74
CA THR A 93 -15.43 2.44 5.17
C THR A 93 -15.48 3.72 4.36
N THR A 94 -14.34 4.30 3.99
CA THR A 94 -14.26 5.49 3.13
C THR A 94 -14.81 5.20 1.74
N ILE A 95 -14.42 4.09 1.10
CA ILE A 95 -14.98 3.72 -0.22
C ILE A 95 -16.51 3.52 -0.15
N ASN A 96 -16.97 2.77 0.87
CA ASN A 96 -18.39 2.49 1.06
C ASN A 96 -19.21 3.77 1.36
N SER A 97 -18.65 4.70 2.12
CA SER A 97 -19.32 5.96 2.46
C SER A 97 -19.34 6.95 1.30
N ASN A 98 -18.36 6.86 0.39
CA ASN A 98 -18.28 7.67 -0.82
C ASN A 98 -19.02 7.04 -2.02
N GLY A 99 -19.78 5.95 -1.80
CA GLY A 99 -20.64 5.33 -2.82
C GLY A 99 -19.90 4.52 -3.89
N ILE A 100 -18.71 4.00 -3.58
CA ILE A 100 -17.94 3.09 -4.46
C ILE A 100 -17.98 1.67 -3.89
#